data_AF-A0AAD4VBT2-F1
#
_entry.id   AF-A0AAD4VBT2-F1
#
_cell.length_a   1.000
_cell.length_b   1.000
_cell.length_c   1.000
_cell.angle_alpha   90.00
_cell.angle_beta   90.00
_cell.angle_gamma   90.00
#
_symmetry.space_group_name_H-M   'P 1'
#
loop_
_entity.id
_entity.type
_entity.pdbx_description
1 polymer ?
#
loop_
_entity_poly.entity_id
_entity_poly.type
_entity_poly.pdbx_seq_one_letter_code
_entity_poly.pdbx_strand_id
1 'polypeptide(L)'
;MIRRECNEIFSIDHMGREWFKVEFTDEVEIEYVLENRPWFVQGLIFALKRWTLEFSPFYATVDTIVCWVRIPFLPLQFRDEAVLNYW
;
A
#
# COMPACT_ATOMS: atom_id res chain seq x y z
N MET A 1 -9.66 18.26 -3.20
CA MET A 1 -9.25 17.02 -2.52
C MET A 1 -8.13 17.39 -1.58
N ILE A 2 -8.44 17.57 -0.29
CA ILE A 2 -7.44 17.98 0.72
C ILE A 2 -6.54 16.77 0.92
N ARG A 3 -5.25 16.87 0.55
CA ARG A 3 -4.26 15.88 0.99
C ARG A 3 -4.18 16.02 2.50
N ARG A 4 -4.72 15.05 3.24
CA ARG A 4 -4.33 14.87 4.64
C ARG A 4 -2.87 14.42 4.61
N GLU A 5 -2.01 15.16 5.27
CA GLU A 5 -0.65 14.73 5.51
C GLU A 5 -0.67 13.81 6.74
N CYS A 6 0.10 12.72 6.73
CA CYS A 6 0.35 11.94 7.95
C CYS A 6 1.12 12.85 8.90
N ASN A 7 0.51 13.19 10.03
CA ASN A 7 1.01 14.26 10.87
C ASN A 7 2.06 13.74 11.85
N GLU A 8 1.99 12.47 12.31
CA GLU A 8 2.91 11.99 13.36
C GLU A 8 3.27 10.49 13.27
N ILE A 9 4.40 10.21 12.60
CA ILE A 9 5.09 8.91 12.72
C ILE A 9 5.84 8.89 14.06
N PHE A 10 5.58 7.85 14.88
CA PHE A 10 6.27 7.64 16.15
C PHE A 10 7.68 7.07 15.93
N SER A 11 7.80 6.01 15.14
CA SER A 11 9.09 5.35 14.87
C SER A 11 9.11 4.64 13.52
N ILE A 12 10.32 4.48 12.96
CA ILE A 12 10.58 3.62 11.81
C ILE A 12 11.77 2.73 12.14
N ASP A 13 11.53 1.43 12.24
CA ASP A 13 12.54 0.42 12.52
C ASP A 13 12.83 -0.42 11.27
N HIS A 14 14.10 -0.52 10.87
CA HIS A 14 14.51 -1.46 9.83
C HIS A 14 14.56 -2.88 10.41
N MET A 15 13.70 -3.75 9.88
CA MET A 15 13.52 -5.14 10.35
C MET A 15 14.39 -6.14 9.58
N GLY A 16 15.15 -5.69 8.58
CA GLY A 16 15.96 -6.55 7.71
C GLY A 16 15.19 -7.04 6.48
N ARG A 17 15.93 -7.48 5.45
CA ARG A 17 15.36 -8.00 4.19
C ARG A 17 14.33 -7.05 3.56
N GLU A 18 14.67 -5.76 3.54
CA GLU A 18 13.84 -4.70 2.94
C GLU A 18 12.49 -4.46 3.66
N TRP A 19 12.32 -5.01 4.86
CA TRP A 19 11.17 -4.74 5.71
C TRP A 19 11.45 -3.59 6.67
N PHE A 20 10.43 -2.76 6.85
CA PHE A 20 10.40 -1.66 7.81
C PHE A 20 9.13 -1.78 8.64
N LYS A 21 9.23 -1.58 9.95
CA LYS A 21 8.07 -1.37 10.81
C LYS A 21 7.91 0.13 11.01
N VAL A 22 6.74 0.65 10.66
CA VAL A 22 6.36 2.04 10.92
C VAL A 22 5.33 2.01 12.04
N GLU A 23 5.59 2.79 13.08
CA GLU A 23 4.70 2.94 14.23
C GLU A 23 4.11 4.35 14.22
N PHE A 24 2.81 4.46 14.47
CA PHE A 24 2.05 5.70 14.47
C PHE A 24 1.54 6.00 15.88
N THR A 25 1.31 7.27 16.20
CA THR A 25 0.81 7.68 17.51
C THR A 25 -0.71 7.50 17.65
N ASP A 26 -1.44 7.45 16.52
CA ASP A 26 -2.90 7.34 16.48
C ASP A 26 -3.35 6.26 15.47
N GLU A 27 -4.36 5.49 15.85
CA GLU A 27 -4.99 4.48 15.00
C GLU A 27 -5.63 5.09 13.74
N VAL A 28 -6.13 6.33 13.83
CA VAL A 28 -6.68 7.07 12.68
C VAL A 28 -5.64 7.27 11.58
N GLU A 29 -4.36 7.45 11.93
CA GLU A 29 -3.29 7.56 10.95
C GLU A 29 -2.96 6.21 10.30
N ILE A 30 -3.03 5.11 11.07
CA ILE A 30 -2.86 3.76 10.55
C ILE A 30 -3.95 3.46 9.50
N GLU A 31 -5.21 3.74 9.83
CA GLU A 31 -6.34 3.56 8.91
C GLU A 31 -6.16 4.40 7.66
N TYR A 32 -5.81 5.68 7.83
CA TYR A 32 -5.55 6.60 6.71
C TYR A 32 -4.47 6.06 5.76
N VAL A 33 -3.34 5.59 6.30
CA VAL A 33 -2.24 5.03 5.52
C VAL A 33 -2.65 3.74 4.80
N LEU A 34 -3.43 2.87 5.45
CA LEU A 34 -3.89 1.62 4.83
C LEU A 34 -4.94 1.86 3.72
N GLU A 35 -5.83 2.84 3.90
CA GLU A 35 -6.88 3.17 2.92
C GLU A 35 -6.35 3.91 1.70
N ASN A 36 -5.33 4.76 1.86
CA ASN A 36 -4.82 5.65 0.79
C ASN A 36 -3.64 5.07 -0.01
N ARG A 37 -3.46 3.74 0.01
CA ARG A 37 -2.49 3.01 -0.81
C ARG A 37 -2.89 2.99 -2.31
N PRO A 38 -1.94 2.80 -3.26
CA PRO A 38 -0.50 2.58 -3.12
C PRO A 38 0.26 3.80 -2.61
N TRP A 39 1.29 3.55 -1.82
CA TRP A 39 2.31 4.52 -1.47
C TRP A 39 3.56 4.32 -2.30
N PHE A 40 4.28 5.42 -2.55
CA PHE A 40 5.51 5.41 -3.33
C PHE A 40 6.64 6.03 -2.55
N VAL A 41 7.78 5.34 -2.55
CA VAL A 41 9.05 5.87 -2.03
C VAL A 41 10.03 5.86 -3.20
N GLN A 42 10.55 7.03 -3.57
CA GLN A 42 11.44 7.20 -4.74
C GLN A 42 10.88 6.63 -6.05
N GLY A 43 9.56 6.69 -6.24
CA GLY A 43 8.88 6.20 -7.44
C GLY A 43 8.64 4.68 -7.48
N LEU A 44 9.11 3.94 -6.48
CA LEU A 44 8.81 2.52 -6.30
C LEU A 44 7.61 2.34 -5.39
N ILE A 45 6.75 1.36 -5.70
CA ILE A 45 5.59 1.04 -4.86
C ILE A 45 6.09 0.42 -3.57
N PHE A 46 5.62 0.93 -2.45
CA PHE A 46 5.85 0.35 -1.13
C PHE A 46 4.62 -0.46 -0.71
N ALA A 47 4.77 -1.77 -0.59
CA ALA A 47 3.71 -2.63 -0.09
C ALA A 47 3.52 -2.40 1.41
N LEU A 48 2.28 -2.20 1.82
CA LEU A 48 1.90 -2.02 3.21
C LEU A 48 1.08 -3.19 3.70
N LYS A 49 1.38 -3.65 4.91
CA LYS A 49 0.65 -4.67 5.63
C LYS A 49 0.51 -4.23 7.08
N ARG A 50 -0.63 -4.53 7.70
CA ARG A 50 -0.82 -4.31 9.14
C ARG A 50 0.17 -5.16 9.93
N TRP A 51 0.81 -4.56 10.93
CA TRP A 51 1.75 -5.26 11.81
C TRP A 51 1.08 -6.46 12.49
N THR A 52 1.84 -7.56 12.66
CA THR A 52 1.41 -8.76 13.40
C THR A 52 2.55 -9.24 14.29
N LEU A 53 2.22 -9.90 15.41
CA LEU A 53 3.22 -10.42 16.35
C LEU A 53 4.04 -11.58 15.76
N GLU A 54 3.49 -12.28 14.77
CA GLU A 54 4.10 -13.39 14.06
C GLU A 54 5.00 -12.91 12.90
N PHE A 55 5.20 -11.60 12.74
CA PHE A 55 6.03 -11.06 11.68
C PHE A 55 7.47 -11.59 11.81
N SER A 56 7.99 -12.13 10.71
CA SER A 56 9.39 -12.49 10.57
C SER A 56 9.89 -12.07 9.19
N PRO A 57 10.97 -11.28 9.11
CA PRO A 57 11.53 -10.84 7.82
C PRO A 57 12.03 -12.02 6.98
N PHE A 58 12.25 -13.20 7.59
CA PHE A 58 12.70 -14.40 6.89
C PHE A 58 11.59 -15.12 6.11
N TYR A 59 10.35 -15.02 6.59
CA TYR A 59 9.21 -15.76 6.05
C TYR A 59 8.11 -14.84 5.50
N ALA A 60 8.18 -13.54 5.79
CA ALA A 60 7.20 -12.59 5.30
C ALA A 60 7.27 -12.45 3.77
N THR A 61 6.10 -12.50 3.15
CA THR A 61 5.89 -12.31 1.72
C THR A 61 4.90 -11.17 1.48
N VAL A 62 4.99 -10.55 0.31
CA VAL A 62 4.00 -9.61 -0.20
C VAL A 62 3.16 -10.36 -1.22
N ASP A 63 2.07 -10.97 -0.76
CA ASP A 63 1.22 -11.81 -1.63
C ASP A 63 0.24 -10.98 -2.47
N THR A 64 -0.08 -9.77 -2.02
CA THR A 64 -1.02 -8.87 -2.70
C THR A 64 -0.54 -7.43 -2.64
N ILE A 65 -0.78 -6.67 -3.70
CA ILE A 65 -0.46 -5.25 -3.77
C ILE A 65 -1.60 -4.50 -4.45
N VAL A 66 -2.01 -3.36 -3.87
CA VAL A 66 -2.95 -2.44 -4.51
C VAL A 66 -2.13 -1.46 -5.32
N CYS A 67 -2.35 -1.37 -6.62
CA CYS A 67 -1.65 -0.43 -7.49
C CYS A 67 -2.60 0.20 -8.51
N TRP A 68 -2.27 1.42 -8.95
CA TRP A 68 -2.95 2.07 -10.06
C TRP A 68 -2.29 1.65 -11.36
N VAL A 69 -3.00 0.88 -12.20
CA VAL A 69 -2.51 0.47 -13.51
C VAL A 69 -3.06 1.40 -14.57
N ARG A 70 -2.19 1.93 -15.43
CA ARG A 70 -2.60 2.64 -16.65
C ARG A 70 -2.37 1.70 -17.84
N ILE A 71 -3.44 1.34 -18.54
CA ILE A 71 -3.36 0.54 -19.77
C ILE A 71 -3.41 1.49 -20.96
N PRO A 72 -2.26 1.85 -21.58
CA PRO A 72 -2.26 2.71 -22.75
C PRO A 72 -2.93 1.99 -23.92
N PHE A 73 -3.70 2.73 -24.72
CA PHE A 73 -4.43 2.22 -25.88
C PHE A 73 -5.46 1.13 -25.58
N LEU A 74 -6.05 1.11 -24.38
CA LEU A 74 -7.15 0.19 -24.06
C LEU A 74 -8.27 0.35 -25.12
N PRO A 75 -8.54 -0.69 -25.94
CA PRO A 75 -9.56 -0.60 -26.98
C PRO A 75 -10.93 -0.32 -26.36
N LEU A 76 -11.76 0.48 -27.03
CA LEU A 76 -13.03 0.96 -26.49
C LEU A 76 -13.96 -0.18 -26.03
N GLN A 77 -13.92 -1.34 -26.70
CA GLN A 77 -14.72 -2.51 -26.32
C GLN A 77 -14.40 -3.08 -24.92
N PHE A 78 -13.25 -2.76 -24.35
CA PHE A 78 -12.85 -3.18 -23.00
C PHE A 78 -13.14 -2.11 -21.94
N ARG A 79 -13.80 -1.02 -22.30
CA ARG A 79 -14.23 0.02 -21.35
C ARG A 79 -15.51 -0.35 -20.62
N ASP A 80 -16.31 -1.27 -21.17
CA ASP A 80 -17.62 -1.62 -20.64
C ASP A 80 -17.48 -2.27 -19.26
N GLU A 81 -18.29 -1.82 -18.30
CA GLU A 81 -18.26 -2.24 -16.91
C GLU A 81 -18.56 -3.74 -16.79
N ALA A 82 -19.39 -4.26 -17.71
CA ALA A 82 -19.63 -5.69 -17.83
C ALA A 82 -18.34 -6.48 -18.04
N VAL A 83 -17.39 -5.98 -18.85
CA VAL A 83 -16.12 -6.67 -19.15
C VAL A 83 -15.15 -6.61 -17.97
N LEU A 84 -15.18 -5.52 -17.20
CA LEU A 84 -14.34 -5.34 -16.01
C LEU A 84 -14.78 -6.21 -14.83
N ASN A 85 -16.07 -6.50 -14.69
CA ASN A 85 -16.62 -7.28 -13.58
C ASN A 85 -16.41 -8.81 -13.70
N TYR A 86 -15.80 -9.30 -14.79
CA TYR A 86 -15.51 -10.73 -14.99
C TYR A 86 -14.09 -11.16 -14.53
N TRP A 87 -13.30 -10.26 -13.95
CA TRP A 87 -11.93 -10.51 -13.50
C TRP A 87 -11.75 -10.33 -12.00
#